data_AF-A0A0Q3TAT6-F1
#
_entry.id   AF-A0A0Q3TAT6-F1
#
_cell.length_a   1.000
_cell.length_b   1.000
_cell.length_c   1.000
_cell.angle_alpha   90.00
_cell.angle_beta   90.00
_cell.angle_gamma   90.00
#
_symmetry.space_group_name_H-M   'P 1'
#
loop_
_entity.id
_entity.type
_entity.pdbx_description
1 polymer ?
#
loop_
_entity_poly.entity_id
_entity_poly.type
_entity_poly.pdbx_seq_one_letter_code
_entity_poly.pdbx_strand_id
1 'polypeptide(L)'
;MEKTRRKWNCPQCGHFSKIALTETLKDFYLLFQPNITNKEAREFLQISSESTIRRLLLDLGIPNSGTTKGSIYVLPFDDCD
;
A
#
# COMPACT_ATOMS: atom_id res chain seq x y z
N MET A 1 -11.20 30.43 -13.61
CA MET A 1 -9.80 30.21 -13.19
C MET A 1 -9.80 29.10 -12.15
N GLU A 2 -9.84 27.85 -12.61
CA GLU A 2 -9.96 26.67 -11.75
C GLU A 2 -8.59 26.17 -11.32
N LYS A 3 -8.46 25.94 -10.01
CA LYS A 3 -7.21 25.56 -9.36
C LYS A 3 -7.03 24.06 -9.55
N THR A 4 -6.14 23.67 -10.46
CA THR A 4 -5.69 22.28 -10.65
C THR A 4 -5.01 21.78 -9.38
N ARG A 5 -5.77 21.21 -8.45
CA ARG A 5 -5.19 20.46 -7.34
C ARG A 5 -4.86 19.08 -7.88
N ARG A 6 -3.60 18.90 -8.29
CA ARG A 6 -2.96 17.58 -8.32
C ARG A 6 -3.04 16.99 -6.91
N LYS A 7 -4.12 16.29 -6.61
CA LYS A 7 -4.26 15.45 -5.43
C LYS A 7 -5.01 14.22 -5.87
N TRP A 8 -4.32 13.08 -5.85
CA TRP A 8 -4.94 11.76 -5.85
C TRP A 8 -5.69 11.57 -4.52
N ASN A 9 -6.76 12.33 -4.31
CA ASN A 9 -7.61 12.21 -3.16
C ASN A 9 -9.03 12.47 -3.61
N CYS A 10 -9.83 11.41 -3.67
CA CYS A 10 -11.25 11.54 -3.91
C CYS A 10 -11.87 12.32 -2.72
N PRO A 11 -12.48 13.50 -2.96
CA PRO A 11 -13.05 14.32 -1.89
C PRO A 11 -14.32 13.73 -1.27
N GLN A 12 -14.85 12.63 -1.83
CA GLN A 12 -16.11 12.03 -1.40
C GLN A 12 -15.95 10.89 -0.39
N CYS A 13 -14.81 10.19 -0.38
CA CYS A 13 -14.71 8.93 0.36
C CYS A 13 -13.40 8.75 1.15
N GLY A 14 -12.42 9.65 1.02
CA GLY A 14 -11.14 9.52 1.73
C GLY A 14 -10.42 8.18 1.48
N HIS A 15 -10.87 7.43 0.48
CA HIS A 15 -10.47 6.07 0.21
C HIS A 15 -9.31 6.09 -0.78
N PHE A 16 -8.23 5.41 -0.42
CA PHE A 16 -7.25 4.96 -1.40
C PHE A 16 -7.96 3.97 -2.32
N SER A 17 -7.94 4.22 -3.63
CA SER A 17 -8.46 3.26 -4.60
C SER A 17 -7.65 1.97 -4.49
N LYS A 18 -8.33 0.82 -4.35
CA LYS A 18 -7.67 -0.50 -4.30
C LYS A 18 -6.75 -0.71 -5.50
N ILE A 19 -7.17 -0.22 -6.68
CA ILE A 19 -6.40 -0.27 -7.93
C ILE A 19 -5.08 0.50 -7.78
N ALA A 20 -5.16 1.77 -7.36
CA ALA A 20 -3.99 2.63 -7.15
C ALA A 20 -3.02 2.06 -6.12
N LEU A 21 -3.56 1.50 -5.04
CA LEU A 21 -2.77 0.82 -4.00
C LEU A 21 -2.06 -0.41 -4.57
N THR A 22 -2.76 -1.23 -5.36
CA THR A 22 -2.20 -2.43 -6.00
C THR A 22 -1.09 -2.06 -6.97
N GLU A 23 -1.29 -1.06 -7.82
CA GLU A 23 -0.27 -0.56 -8.74
C GLU A 23 0.94 -0.02 -7.98
N THR A 24 0.73 0.76 -6.92
CA THR A 24 1.80 1.30 -6.07
C THR A 24 2.61 0.18 -5.39
N LEU A 25 1.94 -0.85 -4.86
CA LEU A 25 2.63 -1.99 -4.26
C LEU A 25 3.36 -2.86 -5.30
N LYS A 26 2.81 -2.98 -6.51
CA LYS A 26 3.48 -3.67 -7.62
C LYS A 26 4.74 -2.91 -8.06
N ASP A 27 4.67 -1.59 -8.12
CA ASP A 27 5.82 -0.74 -8.42
C ASP A 27 6.91 -0.89 -7.34
N PHE A 28 6.53 -0.91 -6.06
CA PHE A 28 7.45 -1.20 -4.95
C PHE A 28 8.07 -2.60 -5.06
N TYR A 29 7.27 -3.61 -5.41
CA TYR A 29 7.73 -4.99 -5.62
C TYR A 29 8.82 -5.05 -6.71
N LEU A 30 8.60 -4.36 -7.83
CA LEU A 30 9.52 -4.34 -8.98
C LEU A 30 10.79 -3.51 -8.72
N LEU A 31 10.68 -2.43 -7.94
CA LEU A 31 11.79 -1.50 -7.69
C LEU A 31 12.66 -1.89 -6.49
N PHE A 32 12.07 -2.49 -5.46
CA PHE A 32 12.74 -2.74 -4.19
C PHE A 32 12.82 -4.24 -3.86
N GLN A 33 11.71 -4.81 -3.39
CA GLN A 33 11.70 -6.16 -2.83
C GLN A 33 10.28 -6.74 -2.73
N PRO A 34 10.15 -8.08 -2.74
CA PRO A 34 8.86 -8.75 -2.68
C PRO A 34 8.17 -8.71 -1.32
N ASN A 35 8.81 -8.11 -0.32
CA ASN A 35 8.30 -8.02 1.04
C ASN A 35 8.29 -6.57 1.50
N ILE A 36 7.19 -6.13 2.08
CA ILE A 36 7.02 -4.76 2.56
C ILE A 36 6.64 -4.76 4.03
N THR A 37 7.28 -3.94 4.85
CA THR A 37 6.87 -3.75 6.25
C THR A 37 5.76 -2.70 6.35
N ASN A 38 5.01 -2.70 7.46
CA ASN A 38 4.04 -1.62 7.70
C ASN A 38 4.72 -0.24 7.71
N LYS A 39 5.95 -0.15 8.24
CA LYS A 39 6.72 1.09 8.27
C LYS A 39 7.06 1.55 6.84
N GLU A 40 7.60 0.67 6.01
CA GLU A 40 7.92 1.00 4.61
C GLU A 40 6.67 1.36 3.82
N ALA A 41 5.57 0.62 3.99
CA ALA A 41 4.30 0.95 3.36
C ALA A 41 3.80 2.34 3.78
N ARG A 42 3.94 2.72 5.06
CA ARG A 42 3.59 4.07 5.54
C ARG A 42 4.45 5.14 4.90
N GLU A 43 5.76 4.93 4.80
CA GLU A 43 6.69 5.88 4.18
C GLU A 43 6.49 5.97 2.66
N PHE A 44 6.19 4.86 1.99
CA PHE A 44 5.98 4.81 0.54
C PHE A 44 4.64 5.41 0.13
N LEU A 45 3.55 5.04 0.82
CA LEU A 45 2.20 5.55 0.56
C LEU A 45 1.95 6.91 1.22
N GLN A 46 2.91 7.42 2.01
CA GLN A 46 2.78 8.65 2.80
C GLN A 46 1.55 8.63 3.74
N ILE A 47 1.26 7.45 4.31
CA ILE A 47 0.14 7.25 5.23
C ILE A 47 0.66 7.21 6.67
N SER A 48 0.27 8.21 7.46
CA SER A 48 0.65 8.29 8.86
C SER A 48 -0.05 7.26 9.76
N SER A 49 -1.16 6.67 9.31
CA SER A 49 -1.96 5.73 10.11
C SER A 49 -1.56 4.27 9.87
N GLU A 50 -1.00 3.61 10.88
CA GLU A 50 -0.65 2.18 10.81
C GLU A 50 -1.89 1.31 10.56
N SER A 51 -3.01 1.65 11.21
CA SER A 51 -4.26 0.90 11.13
C SER A 51 -4.84 0.93 9.72
N THR A 52 -4.70 2.08 9.05
CA THR A 52 -5.11 2.25 7.66
C THR A 52 -4.27 1.37 6.74
N ILE A 53 -2.93 1.44 6.83
CA ILE A 53 -2.04 0.58 6.04
C ILE A 53 -2.33 -0.90 6.29
N ARG A 54 -2.47 -1.31 7.55
CA ARG A 54 -2.78 -2.70 7.90
C ARG A 54 -4.08 -3.15 7.26
N ARG A 55 -5.13 -2.33 7.35
CA ARG A 55 -6.42 -2.64 6.73
C ARG A 55 -6.34 -2.70 5.21
N LEU A 56 -5.58 -1.80 4.59
CA LEU A 56 -5.36 -1.78 3.14
C LEU A 56 -4.62 -3.04 2.65
N LEU A 57 -3.57 -3.45 3.35
CA LEU A 57 -2.83 -4.68 3.03
C LEU A 57 -3.67 -5.94 3.23
N LEU A 58 -4.48 -5.97 4.30
CA LEU A 58 -5.44 -7.06 4.55
C LEU A 58 -6.57 -7.09 3.52
N ASP A 59 -7.06 -5.94 3.08
CA ASP A 59 -8.11 -5.82 2.06
C ASP A 59 -7.64 -6.31 0.68
N LEU A 60 -6.34 -6.21 0.42
CA LEU A 60 -5.67 -6.82 -0.74
C LEU A 60 -5.42 -8.33 -0.58
N GLY A 61 -5.73 -8.91 0.58
CA GLY A 61 -5.48 -10.33 0.87
C GLY A 61 -3.99 -10.66 1.02
N ILE A 62 -3.14 -9.68 1.31
CA ILE A 62 -1.70 -9.90 1.45
C ILE A 62 -1.43 -10.60 2.80
N PRO A 63 -0.82 -11.80 2.80
CA PRO A 63 -0.48 -12.47 4.04
C PRO A 63 0.61 -11.68 4.78
N ASN A 64 0.37 -11.42 6.07
CA ASN A 64 1.42 -10.96 6.95
C ASN A 64 2.11 -12.15 7.59
N SER A 65 3.43 -12.06 7.69
CA SER A 65 4.27 -13.01 8.40
C SER A 65 4.93 -12.23 9.55
N GLY A 66 4.32 -12.34 10.73
CA GLY A 66 4.84 -11.74 11.95
C GLY A 66 3.75 -11.39 12.97
N THR A 67 4.06 -11.60 14.24
CA THR A 67 3.12 -11.40 15.36
C THR A 67 3.28 -10.05 16.05
N THR A 68 4.32 -9.28 15.69
CA THR A 68 4.78 -8.09 16.43
C THR A 68 5.29 -6.97 15.48
N LYS A 69 6.09 -6.02 16.01
CA LYS A 69 6.59 -4.79 15.38
C LYS A 69 7.37 -4.96 14.06
N GLY A 70 7.71 -6.21 13.69
CA GLY A 70 8.42 -6.58 12.46
C GLY A 70 7.57 -7.38 11.48
N SER A 71 6.23 -7.25 11.53
CA SER A 71 5.35 -7.96 10.59
C SER A 71 5.66 -7.54 9.16
N ILE A 72 6.17 -8.49 8.39
CA ILE A 72 6.45 -8.35 6.95
C ILE A 72 5.24 -8.83 6.16
N TYR A 73 4.91 -8.12 5.09
CA TYR A 73 3.84 -8.47 4.17
C TYR A 73 4.49 -8.97 2.89
N VAL A 74 4.28 -10.23 2.56
CA VAL A 74 4.84 -10.83 1.34
C VAL A 74 3.86 -10.56 0.22
N LEU A 75 4.27 -9.70 -0.72
CA LEU A 75 3.45 -9.31 -1.85
C LEU A 75 3.35 -10.51 -2.81
N PRO A 76 2.15 -11.09 -3.02
CA PRO A 76 1.97 -12.26 -3.87
C PRO A 76 1.90 -11.85 -5.36
N PHE A 77 2.74 -10.90 -5.78
CA PHE A 77 2.94 -10.59 -7.19
C PHE A 77 3.96 -11.58 -7.74
N ASP A 78 3.62 -12.86 -7.72
CA ASP A 78 4.42 -13.88 -8.37
C ASP A 78 4.19 -13.73 -9.88
N ASP A 79 5.13 -13.06 -10.56
CA ASP A 79 5.20 -13.03 -12.02
C ASP A 79 5.70 -14.42 -12.47
N CYS A 80 4.85 -15.43 -12.33
CA CYS A 80 5.03 -16.75 -12.93
C CYS A 80 4.03 -16.88 -14.07
N ASP A 81 4.50 -16.40 -15.23
CA ASP A 81 4.05 -16.61 -16.63
C ASP A 81 2.59 -17.08 -16.87
#